data_AF-A0A1B8NP94-F1
#
_entry.id   AF-A0A1B8NP94-F1
#
_cell.length_a   1.000
_cell.length_b   1.000
_cell.length_c   1.000
_cell.angle_alpha   90.00
_cell.angle_beta   90.00
_cell.angle_gamma   90.00
#
_symmetry.space_group_name_H-M   'P 1'
#
loop_
_entity.id
_entity.type
_entity.pdbx_description
1 polymer ?
#
loop_
_entity_poly.entity_id
_entity_poly.type
_entity_poly.pdbx_seq_one_letter_code
_entity_poly.pdbx_strand_id
1 'polypeptide(L)'
;MSALGTLAAGAVGGIWKAATIVLAAVLLLVAGSAGTGWWLAASDRDAARAALVQEQGVSAALRTSIAEQNRAIDGMARTTLAAQERGAAAQAAVVTKGKRYDAALAQVAGVRANTCDEAMPAVRLLLEGVR
;
A
#
# COMPACT_ATOMS: atom_id res chain seq x y z
N MET A 1 -40.03 27.55 -81.19
CA MET A 1 -39.66 27.24 -79.78
C MET A 1 -39.85 28.53 -78.98
N SER A 2 -40.76 28.55 -78.00
CA SER A 2 -41.10 29.79 -77.28
C SER A 2 -40.03 30.17 -76.27
N ALA A 3 -39.76 31.47 -76.13
CA ALA A 3 -38.84 32.04 -75.13
C ALA A 3 -39.17 31.62 -73.68
N LEU A 4 -40.45 31.34 -73.41
CA LEU A 4 -40.94 30.74 -72.15
C LEU A 4 -40.41 29.32 -71.91
N GLY A 5 -40.26 28.50 -72.96
CA GLY A 5 -39.72 27.14 -72.86
C GLY A 5 -38.22 27.12 -72.56
N THR A 6 -37.46 28.07 -73.11
CA THR A 6 -36.03 28.25 -72.81
C THR A 6 -35.77 28.85 -71.42
N LEU A 7 -36.64 29.76 -70.96
CA LEU A 7 -36.58 30.30 -69.59
C LEU A 7 -36.96 29.24 -68.54
N ALA A 8 -37.99 28.43 -68.82
CA ALA A 8 -38.37 27.32 -67.95
C ALA A 8 -37.28 26.24 -67.90
N ALA A 9 -36.66 25.88 -69.04
CA ALA A 9 -35.54 24.95 -69.07
C ALA A 9 -34.28 25.49 -68.35
N GLY A 10 -33.98 26.78 -68.47
CA GLY A 10 -32.90 27.45 -67.76
C GLY A 10 -33.14 27.53 -66.24
N ALA A 11 -34.38 27.77 -65.81
CA ALA A 11 -34.77 27.79 -64.41
C ALA A 11 -34.68 26.39 -63.77
N VAL A 12 -35.12 25.34 -64.45
CA VAL A 12 -35.00 23.95 -63.99
C VAL A 12 -33.53 23.50 -63.91
N GLY A 13 -32.69 23.93 -64.86
CA GLY A 13 -31.25 23.68 -64.84
C GLY A 13 -30.50 24.39 -63.70
N GLY A 14 -30.99 25.56 -63.26
CA GLY A 14 -30.42 26.33 -62.15
C GLY A 14 -30.82 25.81 -60.77
N ILE A 15 -32.09 25.41 -60.59
CA ILE A 15 -32.61 24.88 -59.33
C ILE A 15 -31.90 23.59 -58.91
N TRP A 16 -31.64 22.69 -59.87
CA TRP A 16 -30.92 21.46 -59.57
C TRP A 16 -29.49 21.73 -59.09
N LYS A 17 -28.79 22.69 -59.72
CA LYS A 17 -27.45 23.12 -59.29
C LYS A 17 -27.46 23.71 -57.87
N ALA A 18 -28.41 24.59 -57.57
CA ALA A 18 -28.56 25.17 -56.24
C ALA A 18 -28.86 24.07 -55.19
N ALA A 19 -29.77 23.15 -55.50
CA ALA A 19 -30.09 22.02 -54.63
C ALA A 19 -28.87 21.11 -54.39
N THR A 20 -28.06 20.81 -55.41
CA THR A 20 -26.83 20.03 -55.24
C THR A 20 -25.79 20.75 -54.38
N ILE A 21 -25.65 22.07 -54.50
CA ILE A 21 -24.72 22.85 -53.68
C ILE A 21 -25.17 22.84 -52.22
N VAL A 22 -26.47 23.04 -51.97
CA VAL A 22 -27.03 22.97 -50.61
C VAL A 22 -26.83 21.58 -50.01
N LEU A 23 -27.11 20.51 -50.78
CA LEU A 23 -26.90 19.15 -50.33
C LEU A 23 -25.42 18.88 -50.02
N ALA A 24 -24.50 19.32 -50.88
CA ALA A 24 -23.06 19.20 -50.65
C ALA A 24 -22.61 19.94 -49.38
N ALA A 25 -23.13 21.16 -49.15
CA ALA A 25 -22.84 21.92 -47.94
C ALA A 25 -23.34 21.21 -46.67
N VAL A 26 -24.55 20.65 -46.70
CA VAL A 26 -25.10 19.87 -45.58
C VAL A 26 -24.27 18.61 -45.33
N LEU A 27 -23.90 17.86 -46.37
CA LEU A 27 -23.08 16.65 -46.25
C LEU A 27 -21.69 16.97 -45.67
N LEU A 28 -21.07 18.07 -46.09
CA LEU A 28 -19.79 18.53 -45.52
C LEU A 28 -19.93 18.89 -44.03
N LEU A 29 -21.02 19.55 -43.65
CA LEU A 29 -21.30 19.90 -42.25
C LEU A 29 -21.51 18.65 -41.38
N VAL A 30 -22.27 17.67 -41.87
CA VAL A 30 -22.53 16.42 -41.15
C VAL A 30 -21.27 15.56 -41.07
N ALA A 31 -20.55 15.38 -42.18
CA ALA A 31 -19.31 14.60 -42.18
C ALA A 31 -18.23 15.26 -41.31
N GLY A 32 -18.13 16.60 -41.37
CA GLY A 32 -17.22 17.37 -40.54
C GLY A 32 -17.54 17.25 -39.05
N SER A 33 -18.79 17.44 -38.65
CA SER A 33 -19.20 17.37 -37.24
C SER A 33 -19.16 15.96 -36.66
N ALA A 34 -19.56 14.94 -37.44
CA ALA A 34 -19.45 13.55 -37.03
C ALA A 34 -17.98 13.10 -36.91
N GLY A 35 -17.13 13.51 -37.86
CA GLY A 35 -15.70 13.21 -37.85
C GLY A 35 -14.97 13.84 -36.66
N THR A 36 -15.21 15.13 -36.39
CA THR A 36 -14.61 15.82 -35.24
C THR A 36 -15.17 15.30 -33.92
N GLY A 37 -16.47 15.03 -33.83
CA GLY A 37 -17.10 14.45 -32.65
C GLY A 37 -16.54 13.06 -32.32
N TRP A 38 -16.33 12.21 -33.33
CA TRP A 38 -15.71 10.90 -33.15
C TRP A 38 -14.26 11.01 -32.70
N TRP A 39 -13.50 11.94 -33.29
CA TRP A 39 -12.11 12.17 -32.92
C TRP A 39 -11.97 12.63 -31.46
N LEU A 40 -12.80 13.57 -31.01
CA LEU A 40 -12.82 14.03 -29.62
C LEU A 40 -13.21 12.91 -28.64
N ALA A 41 -14.24 12.14 -28.98
CA ALA A 41 -14.65 11.00 -28.16
C ALA A 41 -13.54 9.93 -28.06
N ALA A 42 -12.81 9.68 -29.15
CA ALA A 42 -11.67 8.78 -29.15
C ALA A 42 -10.52 9.32 -28.29
N SER A 43 -10.18 10.61 -28.41
CA SER A 43 -9.12 11.22 -27.60
C SER A 43 -9.42 11.19 -26.11
N ASP A 44 -10.67 11.49 -25.72
CA ASP A 44 -11.09 11.45 -24.31
C ASP A 44 -11.04 10.02 -23.77
N ARG A 45 -11.48 9.04 -24.57
CA ARG A 45 -11.40 7.63 -24.22
C ARG A 45 -9.95 7.19 -24.01
N ASP A 46 -9.04 7.59 -24.88
CA ASP A 46 -7.63 7.22 -24.79
C ASP A 46 -6.95 7.88 -23.60
N ALA A 47 -7.25 9.16 -23.32
CA ALA A 47 -6.80 9.85 -22.12
C ALA A 47 -7.31 9.17 -20.84
N ALA A 48 -8.60 8.82 -20.78
CA ALA A 48 -9.18 8.12 -19.64
C ALA A 48 -8.56 6.73 -19.44
N ARG A 49 -8.25 6.01 -20.52
CA ARG A 49 -7.56 4.72 -20.46
C ARG A 49 -6.13 4.85 -19.94
N ALA A 50 -5.40 5.87 -20.41
CA ALA A 50 -4.05 6.14 -19.93
C ALA A 50 -4.06 6.45 -18.42
N ALA A 51 -4.97 7.31 -17.97
CA ALA A 51 -5.16 7.61 -16.55
C ALA A 51 -5.53 6.36 -15.73
N LEU A 52 -6.43 5.52 -16.25
CA LEU A 52 -6.82 4.27 -15.58
C LEU A 52 -5.62 3.32 -15.40
N VAL A 53 -4.78 3.15 -16.43
CA VAL A 53 -3.59 2.31 -16.36
C VAL A 53 -2.58 2.87 -15.35
N GLN A 54 -2.41 4.19 -15.31
CA GLN A 54 -1.56 4.84 -14.33
C GLN A 54 -2.05 4.58 -12.89
N GLU A 55 -3.33 4.78 -12.62
CA GLU A 55 -3.95 4.51 -11.31
C GLU A 55 -3.86 3.04 -10.91
N GLN A 56 -4.05 2.12 -11.85
CA GLN A 56 -3.86 0.69 -11.62
C GLN A 56 -2.41 0.36 -11.24
N GLY A 57 -1.42 0.98 -11.91
CA GLY A 57 -0.01 0.82 -11.58
C GLY A 57 0.33 1.33 -10.18
N VAL A 58 -0.14 2.52 -9.82
CA VAL A 58 0.04 3.09 -8.48
C VAL A 58 -0.62 2.21 -7.42
N SER A 59 -1.84 1.75 -7.68
CA SER A 59 -2.57 0.85 -6.77
C SER A 59 -1.86 -0.49 -6.58
N ALA A 60 -1.28 -1.06 -7.64
CA ALA A 60 -0.51 -2.29 -7.57
C ALA A 60 0.77 -2.12 -6.75
N ALA A 61 1.48 -1.01 -6.95
CA ALA A 61 2.67 -0.66 -6.15
C ALA A 61 2.32 -0.47 -4.67
N LEU A 62 1.22 0.23 -4.37
CA LEU A 62 0.74 0.45 -3.00
C LEU A 62 0.40 -0.88 -2.31
N ARG A 63 -0.34 -1.77 -3.00
CA ARG A 63 -0.68 -3.10 -2.46
C ARG A 63 0.57 -3.93 -2.18
N THR A 64 1.57 -3.86 -3.05
CA THR A 64 2.85 -4.56 -2.86
C THR A 64 3.58 -4.03 -1.63
N SER A 65 3.68 -2.70 -1.49
CA SER A 65 4.28 -2.05 -0.31
C SER A 65 3.57 -2.41 0.98
N ILE A 66 2.22 -2.39 1.00
CA ILE A 66 1.43 -2.79 2.18
C ILE A 66 1.69 -4.26 2.53
N ALA A 67 1.78 -5.15 1.54
CA ALA A 67 2.06 -6.56 1.78
C ALA A 67 3.46 -6.76 2.40
N GLU A 68 4.47 -6.00 1.96
CA GLU A 68 5.81 -6.03 2.55
C GLU A 68 5.82 -5.49 3.98
N GLN A 69 5.15 -4.35 4.22
CA GLN A 69 5.01 -3.77 5.56
C GLN A 69 4.32 -4.74 6.52
N ASN A 70 3.24 -5.39 6.09
CA ASN A 70 2.53 -6.37 6.91
C ASN A 70 3.42 -7.57 7.26
N ARG A 71 4.22 -8.09 6.31
CA ARG A 71 5.18 -9.16 6.60
C ARG A 71 6.25 -8.72 7.60
N ALA A 72 6.75 -7.49 7.51
CA ALA A 72 7.72 -6.95 8.44
C ALA A 72 7.12 -6.80 9.86
N ILE A 73 5.89 -6.30 9.97
CA ILE A 73 5.15 -6.18 11.23
C ILE A 73 4.92 -7.55 11.85
N ASP A 74 4.49 -8.54 11.06
CA ASP A 74 4.30 -9.92 11.52
C ASP A 74 5.62 -10.54 12.01
N GLY A 75 6.74 -10.24 11.34
CA GLY A 75 8.07 -10.65 11.78
C GLY A 75 8.42 -10.02 13.12
N MET A 76 8.26 -8.69 13.24
CA MET A 76 8.53 -7.93 14.45
C MET A 76 7.66 -8.39 15.63
N ALA A 77 6.39 -8.69 15.41
CA ALA A 77 5.48 -9.18 16.43
C ALA A 77 5.98 -10.53 17.00
N ARG A 78 6.34 -11.47 16.12
CA ARG A 78 6.89 -12.77 16.54
C ARG A 78 8.19 -12.64 17.32
N THR A 79 9.12 -11.80 16.85
CA THR A 79 10.39 -11.59 17.56
C THR A 79 10.17 -10.92 18.92
N THR A 80 9.19 -10.01 19.01
CA THR A 80 8.84 -9.33 20.26
C THR A 80 8.24 -10.31 21.26
N LEU A 81 7.32 -11.19 20.83
CA LEU A 81 6.78 -12.25 21.68
C LEU A 81 7.88 -13.18 22.21
N ALA A 82 8.77 -13.65 21.33
CA ALA A 82 9.89 -14.50 21.74
C ALA A 82 10.87 -13.78 22.69
N ALA A 83 11.02 -12.45 22.57
CA ALA A 83 11.80 -11.65 23.51
C ALA A 83 11.08 -11.49 24.87
N GLN A 84 9.77 -11.29 24.87
CA GLN A 84 8.96 -11.21 26.09
C GLN A 84 8.96 -12.54 26.85
N GLU A 85 8.82 -13.67 26.16
CA GLU A 85 8.91 -15.01 26.78
C GLU A 85 10.27 -15.24 27.45
N ARG A 86 11.37 -14.90 26.76
CA ARG A 86 12.72 -14.97 27.33
C ARG A 86 12.88 -14.02 28.53
N GLY A 87 12.32 -12.81 28.44
CA GLY A 87 12.32 -11.84 29.55
C GLY A 87 11.55 -12.35 30.77
N ALA A 88 10.37 -12.92 30.57
CA ALA A 88 9.55 -13.52 31.63
C ALA A 88 10.26 -14.71 32.27
N ALA A 89 10.88 -15.59 31.47
CA ALA A 89 11.69 -16.70 31.98
C ALA A 89 12.89 -16.21 32.80
N ALA A 90 13.58 -15.16 32.35
CA ALA A 90 14.67 -14.56 33.10
C ALA A 90 14.19 -13.94 34.43
N GLN A 91 13.07 -13.22 34.44
CA GLN A 91 12.49 -12.68 35.66
C GLN A 91 12.09 -13.78 36.66
N ALA A 92 11.45 -14.85 36.19
CA ALA A 92 11.11 -15.99 37.02
C ALA A 92 12.37 -16.63 37.64
N ALA A 93 13.43 -16.82 36.84
CA ALA A 93 14.70 -17.34 37.33
C ALA A 93 15.34 -16.42 38.38
N VAL A 94 15.29 -15.10 38.19
CA VAL A 94 15.79 -14.13 39.17
C VAL A 94 15.00 -14.21 40.48
N VAL A 95 13.67 -14.31 40.44
CA VAL A 95 12.85 -14.46 41.65
C VAL A 95 13.20 -15.74 42.41
N THR A 96 13.37 -16.87 41.71
CA THR A 96 13.76 -18.13 42.35
C THR A 96 15.16 -18.07 42.94
N LYS A 97 16.14 -17.51 42.22
CA LYS A 97 17.51 -17.33 42.70
C LYS A 97 17.58 -16.35 43.88
N GLY A 98 16.82 -15.25 43.82
CA GLY A 98 16.69 -14.29 44.92
C GLY A 98 16.18 -14.96 46.19
N LYS A 99 15.11 -15.75 46.11
CA LYS A 99 14.61 -16.52 47.27
C LYS A 99 15.63 -17.49 47.85
N ARG A 100 16.43 -18.17 47.00
CA ARG A 100 17.50 -19.07 47.46
C ARG A 100 18.62 -18.30 48.15
N TYR A 101 18.99 -17.15 47.59
CA TYR A 101 20.00 -16.28 48.17
C TYR A 101 19.55 -15.69 49.51
N ASP A 102 18.31 -15.22 49.61
CA ASP A 102 17.73 -14.72 50.85
C ASP A 102 17.67 -15.81 51.94
N ALA A 103 17.33 -17.05 51.57
CA ALA A 103 17.36 -18.19 52.47
C ALA A 103 18.79 -18.52 52.95
N ALA A 104 19.79 -18.44 52.07
CA ALA A 104 21.20 -18.62 52.42
C ALA A 104 21.69 -17.50 53.35
N LEU A 105 21.29 -16.25 53.10
CA LEU A 105 21.56 -15.11 54.00
C LEU A 105 20.98 -15.34 55.39
N ALA A 106 19.73 -15.82 55.48
CA ALA A 106 19.09 -16.12 56.76
C ALA A 106 19.82 -17.22 57.56
N GLN A 107 20.37 -18.23 56.89
CA GLN A 107 21.16 -19.29 57.55
C GLN A 107 22.50 -18.78 58.10
N VAL A 108 23.08 -17.75 57.46
CA VAL A 108 24.38 -17.18 57.84
C VAL A 108 24.25 -16.01 58.83
N ALA A 109 23.08 -15.39 58.97
CA ALA A 109 22.85 -14.20 59.80
C ALA A 109 23.20 -14.34 61.30
N GLY A 110 23.35 -15.57 61.81
CA GLY A 110 23.79 -15.85 63.18
C GLY A 110 25.24 -16.28 63.34
N VAL A 111 26.00 -16.45 62.25
CA VAL A 111 27.38 -16.96 62.28
C VAL A 111 28.33 -15.81 62.56
N ARG A 112 28.92 -15.77 63.77
CA ARG A 112 30.08 -14.92 64.07
C ARG A 112 31.36 -15.70 63.74
N ALA A 113 32.04 -15.29 62.69
CA ALA A 113 33.39 -15.73 62.38
C ALA A 113 34.39 -14.68 62.86
N ASN A 114 35.42 -15.10 63.60
CA ASN A 114 36.50 -14.21 64.07
C ASN A 114 37.74 -14.31 63.18
N THR A 115 37.76 -15.27 62.25
CA THR A 115 38.85 -15.50 61.27
C THR A 115 38.29 -15.77 59.87
N CYS A 116 39.11 -15.57 58.84
CA CYS A 116 38.71 -15.82 57.44
C CYS A 116 38.38 -17.29 57.17
N ASP A 117 39.08 -18.22 57.83
CA ASP A 117 38.88 -19.66 57.66
C ASP A 117 37.53 -20.11 58.23
N GLU A 118 37.05 -19.47 59.29
CA GLU A 118 35.71 -19.67 59.86
C GLU A 118 34.59 -19.06 58.99
N ALA A 119 34.88 -18.01 58.22
CA ALA A 119 33.90 -17.34 57.36
C ALA A 119 33.71 -18.02 55.99
N MET A 120 34.74 -18.71 55.49
CA MET A 120 34.76 -19.36 54.17
C MET A 120 33.60 -20.34 53.89
N PRO A 121 33.16 -21.21 54.83
CA PRO A 121 32.01 -22.09 54.63
C PRO A 121 30.70 -21.34 54.42
N ALA A 122 30.49 -20.24 55.14
CA ALA A 122 29.30 -19.41 55.03
C ALA A 122 29.26 -18.64 53.68
N VAL A 123 30.42 -18.15 53.22
CA VAL A 123 30.55 -17.52 51.89
C VAL A 123 30.29 -18.54 50.77
N ARG A 124 30.76 -19.78 50.93
CA ARG A 124 30.49 -20.85 49.96
C ARG A 124 29.00 -21.18 49.85
N LEU A 125 28.28 -21.25 50.98
CA LEU A 125 26.82 -21.42 51.02
C LEU A 125 26.08 -20.28 50.30
N LEU A 126 26.51 -19.03 50.48
CA LEU A 126 25.95 -17.87 49.78
C LEU A 126 26.20 -17.95 48.27
N LEU A 127 27.40 -18.34 47.84
CA LEU A 127 27.74 -18.49 46.42
C LEU A 127 26.99 -19.64 45.74
N GLU A 128 26.73 -20.74 46.46
CA GLU A 128 25.92 -21.85 45.98
C GLU A 128 24.44 -21.46 45.77
N GLY A 129 23.91 -20.51 46.56
CA GLY A 129 22.56 -19.96 46.37
C GLY A 129 22.38 -19.09 45.12
N VAL A 130 23.48 -18.52 44.59
CA VAL A 130 23.46 -17.62 43.40
C VAL A 130 23.68 -18.38 42.08
N ARG A 131 24.37 -19.53 42.13
CA ARG A 131 24.67 -20.37 40.95
C ARG A 131 23.40 -20.99 40.36
#